data_AF-A0A4P7BEI1-F1
#
_entry.id   AF-A0A4P7BEI1-F1
#
_cell.length_a   1.000
_cell.length_b   1.000
_cell.length_c   1.000
_cell.angle_alpha   90.00
_cell.angle_beta   90.00
_cell.angle_gamma   90.00
#
_symmetry.space_group_name_H-M   'P 1'
#
loop_
_entity.id
_entity.type
_entity.pdbx_description
1 polymer ?
#
loop_
_entity_poly.entity_id
_entity_poly.type
_entity_poly.pdbx_seq_one_letter_code
_entity_poly.pdbx_strand_id
1 'polypeptide(L)'
;MDQHKLRSLVFEKTGVKVDVDDPIFALVALNEAVLAEAVERHVERIDAASAALVRQAGAPAFEPGAAPAPTRAPPRSDTRLLAVALGAAAFGALLVLIGQALFFRPAPVAPVTVPAPLTSEQIAAIATGEKLQRALPKLDAKTRTAVLAEMSKP
;
A
#
# COMPACT_ATOMS: atom_id res chain seq x y z
N MET A 1 8.54 -14.10 15.21
CA MET A 1 8.32 -14.70 13.87
C MET A 1 9.40 -15.75 13.62
N ASP A 2 9.09 -16.85 12.92
CA ASP A 2 10.06 -17.90 12.53
C ASP A 2 11.06 -17.36 11.46
N GLN A 3 12.36 -17.64 11.64
CA GLN A 3 13.43 -17.21 10.73
C GLN A 3 13.26 -17.75 9.31
N HIS A 4 12.75 -18.97 9.15
CA HIS A 4 12.47 -19.53 7.82
C HIS A 4 11.39 -18.75 7.09
N LYS A 5 10.38 -18.28 7.83
CA LYS A 5 9.29 -17.47 7.30
C LYS A 5 9.77 -16.09 6.86
N LEU A 6 10.64 -15.45 7.66
CA LEU A 6 11.27 -14.18 7.31
C LEU A 6 12.11 -14.28 6.04
N ARG A 7 12.89 -15.35 5.89
CA ARG A 7 13.75 -15.56 4.72
C ARG A 7 12.93 -15.68 3.43
N SER A 8 11.84 -16.43 3.47
CA SER A 8 10.91 -16.52 2.33
C SER A 8 10.27 -15.17 2.01
N LEU A 9 9.89 -14.40 3.02
CA LEU A 9 9.25 -13.09 2.85
C LEU A 9 10.21 -12.05 2.24
N VAL A 10 11.48 -12.06 2.66
CA VAL A 10 12.53 -11.21 2.08
C VAL A 10 12.78 -11.61 0.63
N PHE A 11 12.88 -12.91 0.34
CA PHE A 11 13.04 -13.41 -1.02
C PHE A 11 11.86 -13.05 -1.94
N GLU A 12 10.62 -13.22 -1.48
CA GLU A 12 9.42 -12.86 -2.27
C GLU A 12 9.34 -11.35 -2.56
N LYS A 13 9.71 -10.50 -1.60
CA LYS A 13 9.61 -9.04 -1.75
C LYS A 13 10.77 -8.42 -2.51
N THR A 14 11.97 -9.00 -2.40
CA THR A 14 13.20 -8.39 -2.96
C THR A 14 13.81 -9.19 -4.10
N GLY A 15 13.41 -10.46 -4.27
CA GLY A 15 14.04 -11.40 -5.20
C GLY A 15 15.42 -11.90 -4.74
N VAL A 16 15.92 -11.42 -3.58
CA VAL A 16 17.27 -11.73 -3.10
C VAL A 16 17.21 -12.93 -2.15
N LYS A 17 18.01 -13.96 -2.45
CA LYS A 17 18.24 -15.07 -1.52
C LYS A 17 19.25 -14.60 -0.49
N VAL A 18 18.80 -14.47 0.75
CA VAL A 18 19.60 -13.99 1.86
C VAL A 18 19.86 -15.17 2.81
N ASP A 19 21.12 -15.46 3.09
CA ASP A 19 21.50 -16.51 4.05
C ASP A 19 21.41 -16.01 5.49
N VAL A 20 21.39 -16.94 6.46
CA VAL A 20 21.21 -16.60 7.88
C VAL A 20 22.38 -15.80 8.44
N ASP A 21 23.58 -16.01 7.90
CA ASP A 21 24.80 -15.29 8.27
C ASP A 21 24.94 -13.93 7.55
N ASP A 22 24.00 -13.59 6.67
CA ASP A 22 24.03 -12.34 5.92
C ASP A 22 23.68 -11.15 6.84
N PRO A 23 24.48 -10.08 6.86
CA PRO A 23 24.19 -8.88 7.64
C PRO A 23 22.83 -8.25 7.30
N ILE A 24 22.33 -8.40 6.06
CA ILE A 24 21.00 -7.93 5.66
C ILE A 24 19.91 -8.72 6.39
N PHE A 25 20.07 -10.04 6.52
CA PHE A 25 19.11 -10.88 7.24
C PHE A 25 19.09 -10.53 8.73
N ALA A 26 20.26 -10.30 9.34
CA ALA A 26 20.37 -9.89 10.73
C ALA A 26 19.65 -8.55 10.99
N LEU A 27 19.78 -7.56 10.10
CA LEU A 27 19.08 -6.28 10.22
C LEU A 27 17.56 -6.43 10.06
N VAL A 28 17.09 -7.23 9.11
CA VAL A 28 15.66 -7.49 8.94
C VAL A 28 15.09 -8.22 10.15
N ALA A 29 15.79 -9.25 10.65
CA ALA A 29 15.37 -10.00 11.82
C ALA A 29 15.34 -9.12 13.09
N LEU A 30 16.34 -8.24 13.25
CA LEU A 30 16.39 -7.29 14.36
C LEU A 30 15.24 -6.29 14.29
N ASN A 31 15.00 -5.69 13.11
CA ASN A 31 13.88 -4.77 12.92
C ASN A 31 12.54 -5.44 13.24
N GLU A 32 12.33 -6.67 12.77
CA GLU A 32 11.12 -7.45 13.05
C GLU A 32 10.95 -7.79 14.54
N ALA A 33 12.04 -8.14 15.23
CA ALA A 33 11.99 -8.40 16.67
C ALA A 33 11.64 -7.12 17.45
N VAL A 34 12.28 -6.00 17.11
CA VAL A 34 12.05 -4.69 17.75
C VAL A 34 10.63 -4.17 17.45
N LEU A 35 10.15 -4.34 16.22
CA LEU A 35 8.78 -3.98 15.84
C LEU A 35 7.76 -4.82 16.60
N ALA A 36 7.96 -6.13 16.71
CA ALA A 36 7.07 -7.01 17.45
C ALA A 36 6.99 -6.60 18.93
N GLU A 37 8.12 -6.36 19.57
CA GLU A 37 8.17 -5.90 20.97
C GLU A 37 7.53 -4.53 21.16
N ALA A 38 7.76 -3.59 20.22
CA ALA A 38 7.16 -2.28 20.27
C ALA A 38 5.63 -2.32 20.13
N VAL A 39 5.12 -3.17 19.22
CA VAL A 39 3.69 -3.38 19.03
C VAL A 39 3.07 -4.03 20.27
N GLU A 40 3.70 -5.05 20.84
CA GLU A 40 3.22 -5.73 22.04
C GLU A 40 3.06 -4.75 23.22
N ARG A 41 4.10 -3.96 23.52
CA ARG A 41 4.00 -2.90 24.54
C ARG A 41 2.92 -1.86 24.24
N HIS A 42 2.65 -1.59 22.97
CA HIS A 42 1.62 -0.62 22.58
C HIS A 42 0.22 -1.18 22.77
N VAL A 43 0.01 -2.45 22.41
CA VAL A 43 -1.24 -3.18 22.66
C VAL A 43 -1.52 -3.24 24.15
N GLU A 44 -0.54 -3.61 24.98
CA GLU A 44 -0.68 -3.63 26.44
C GLU A 44 -1.11 -2.26 27.00
N ARG A 45 -0.53 -1.17 26.48
CA ARG A 45 -0.92 0.20 26.89
C ARG A 45 -2.34 0.54 26.47
N ILE A 46 -2.74 0.15 25.27
CA ILE A 46 -4.11 0.38 24.76
C ILE A 46 -5.11 -0.43 25.59
N ASP A 47 -4.80 -1.68 25.92
CA ASP A 47 -5.67 -2.53 26.74
C ASP A 47 -5.81 -1.98 28.15
N ALA A 48 -4.71 -1.51 28.76
CA ALA A 48 -4.75 -0.85 30.07
C ALA A 48 -5.59 0.43 30.04
N ALA A 49 -5.42 1.27 29.00
CA ALA A 49 -6.21 2.48 28.82
C ALA A 49 -7.69 2.18 28.55
N SER A 50 -7.99 1.15 27.75
CA SER A 50 -9.35 0.70 27.46
C SER A 50 -10.03 0.15 28.71
N ALA A 51 -9.34 -0.64 29.51
CA ALA A 51 -9.84 -1.16 30.78
C ALA A 51 -10.08 -0.03 31.80
N ALA A 52 -9.25 1.02 31.80
CA ALA A 52 -9.48 2.22 32.61
C ALA A 52 -10.72 2.99 32.13
N LEU A 53 -10.88 3.15 30.82
CA LEU A 53 -12.04 3.82 30.23
C LEU A 53 -13.35 3.07 30.48
N VAL A 54 -13.38 1.74 30.36
CA VAL A 54 -14.56 0.91 30.68
C VAL A 54 -14.95 1.05 32.14
N ARG A 55 -13.98 1.02 33.05
CA ARG A 55 -14.22 1.27 34.48
C ARG A 55 -14.79 2.67 34.74
N GLN A 56 -14.28 3.68 34.02
CA GLN A 56 -14.74 5.06 34.16
C GLN A 56 -16.12 5.31 33.53
N ALA A 57 -16.45 4.57 32.46
CA ALA A 57 -17.73 4.65 31.77
C ALA A 57 -18.84 3.81 32.44
N GLY A 58 -18.51 2.97 33.42
CA GLY A 58 -19.48 2.09 34.09
C GLY A 58 -20.17 1.07 33.16
N ALA A 59 -19.56 0.78 32.00
CA ALA A 59 -20.14 -0.11 31.00
C ALA A 59 -19.85 -1.58 31.33
N PRO A 60 -20.82 -2.51 31.20
CA PRO A 60 -20.57 -3.93 31.41
C PRO A 60 -19.56 -4.45 30.37
N ALA A 61 -18.57 -5.22 30.83
CA ALA A 61 -17.54 -5.81 29.99
C ALA A 61 -18.16 -6.64 28.84
N PHE A 62 -17.67 -6.43 27.62
CA PHE A 62 -18.10 -7.21 26.46
C PHE A 62 -17.39 -8.57 26.48
N GLU A 63 -18.10 -9.63 26.90
CA GLU A 63 -17.58 -10.99 26.77
C GLU A 63 -17.71 -11.48 25.32
N PRO A 64 -16.62 -11.97 24.69
CA PRO A 64 -16.68 -12.55 23.36
C PRO A 64 -17.27 -13.96 23.44
N GLY A 65 -18.59 -14.10 23.24
CA GLY A 65 -19.24 -15.41 23.15
C GLY A 65 -20.74 -15.48 23.47
N ALA A 66 -21.37 -14.39 23.93
CA ALA A 66 -22.79 -14.42 24.25
C ALA A 66 -23.67 -14.38 22.98
N ALA A 67 -24.58 -15.37 22.86
CA ALA A 67 -25.60 -15.50 21.81
C ALA A 67 -26.44 -14.21 21.64
N PRO A 68 -27.00 -13.95 20.44
CA PRO A 68 -27.69 -12.70 20.16
C PRO A 68 -28.94 -12.54 21.04
N ALA A 69 -28.85 -11.62 22.01
CA ALA A 69 -29.98 -11.20 22.82
C ALA A 69 -30.99 -10.40 21.97
N PRO A 70 -32.30 -10.43 22.32
CA PRO A 70 -33.35 -9.87 21.48
C PRO A 70 -33.18 -8.36 21.29
N THR A 71 -33.50 -7.91 20.08
CA THR A 71 -33.41 -6.54 19.60
C THR A 71 -33.96 -5.55 20.62
N ARG A 72 -33.02 -4.87 21.30
CA ARG A 72 -33.29 -3.79 22.25
C ARG A 72 -34.03 -2.67 21.50
N ALA A 73 -35.16 -2.21 22.06
CA ALA A 73 -35.88 -1.03 21.57
C ALA A 73 -34.91 0.14 21.31
N PRO A 74 -35.19 1.02 20.32
CA PRO A 74 -34.26 2.10 19.98
C PRO A 74 -33.97 2.93 21.24
N PRO A 75 -32.70 3.12 21.61
CA PRO A 75 -32.38 3.97 22.75
C PRO A 75 -32.91 5.37 22.45
N ARG A 76 -33.64 5.95 23.41
CA ARG A 76 -33.94 7.39 23.37
C ARG A 76 -32.60 8.10 23.17
N SER A 77 -32.46 8.78 22.04
CA SER A 77 -31.23 9.45 21.63
C SER A 77 -30.93 10.57 22.63
N ASP A 78 -30.10 10.24 23.61
CA ASP A 78 -29.59 11.21 24.56
C ASP A 78 -28.66 12.15 23.79
N THR A 79 -29.01 13.43 23.71
CA THR A 79 -28.25 14.43 22.93
C THR A 79 -26.79 14.51 23.37
N ARG A 80 -26.50 14.14 24.62
CA ARG A 80 -25.14 13.98 25.15
C ARG A 80 -24.38 12.83 24.50
N LEU A 81 -25.02 11.68 24.27
CA LEU A 81 -24.41 10.56 23.57
C LEU A 81 -24.12 10.89 22.11
N LEU A 82 -25.01 11.64 21.45
CA LEU A 82 -24.77 12.13 20.09
C LEU A 82 -23.60 13.13 20.05
N ALA A 83 -23.51 14.04 21.01
CA ALA A 83 -22.41 15.00 21.10
C ALA A 83 -21.06 14.29 21.35
N VAL A 84 -21.03 13.28 22.23
CA VAL A 84 -19.82 12.48 22.50
C VAL A 84 -19.43 11.67 21.27
N ALA A 85 -20.38 11.01 20.60
CA ALA A 85 -20.11 10.24 19.39
C ALA A 85 -19.58 11.13 18.25
N LEU A 86 -20.19 12.30 18.04
CA LEU A 86 -19.74 13.27 17.04
C LEU A 86 -18.34 13.79 17.37
N GLY A 87 -18.09 14.12 18.63
CA GLY A 87 -16.78 14.59 19.09
C GLY A 87 -15.68 13.54 18.93
N ALA A 88 -15.96 12.30 19.32
CA ALA A 88 -15.03 11.18 19.15
C ALA A 88 -14.74 10.89 17.67
N ALA A 89 -15.78 10.91 16.81
CA ALA A 89 -15.62 10.71 15.37
C ALA A 89 -14.80 11.84 14.72
N ALA A 90 -15.10 13.10 15.05
CA ALA A 90 -14.37 14.25 14.52
C ALA A 90 -12.89 14.26 14.99
N PHE A 91 -12.65 13.93 16.25
CA PHE A 91 -11.30 13.84 16.80
C PHE A 91 -10.50 12.70 16.17
N GLY A 92 -11.11 11.53 16.01
CA GLY A 92 -10.50 10.40 15.30
C GLY A 92 -10.16 10.74 13.84
N ALA A 93 -11.07 11.39 13.12
CA ALA A 93 -10.82 11.84 11.75
C ALA A 93 -9.67 12.86 11.68
N LEU A 94 -9.60 13.79 12.63
CA LEU A 94 -8.50 14.76 12.70
C LEU A 94 -7.14 14.08 12.95
N LEU A 95 -7.07 13.12 13.87
CA LEU A 95 -5.85 12.36 14.13
C LEU A 95 -5.39 11.56 12.92
N VAL A 96 -6.33 10.94 12.18
CA VAL A 96 -6.01 10.22 10.93
C VAL A 96 -5.46 11.18 9.88
N LEU A 97 -6.07 12.35 9.69
CA LEU A 97 -5.59 13.35 8.74
C LEU A 97 -4.20 13.91 9.11
N ILE A 98 -3.96 14.15 10.40
CA ILE A 98 -2.63 14.57 10.90
C ILE A 98 -1.61 13.44 10.68
N GLY A 99 -1.97 12.20 10.99
CA GLY A 99 -1.12 11.04 10.74
C GLY A 99 -0.77 10.90 9.26
N GLN A 100 -1.76 11.05 8.36
CA GLN A 100 -1.50 11.07 6.93
C GLN A 100 -0.60 12.24 6.53
N ALA A 101 -0.80 13.44 7.05
CA ALA A 101 0.04 14.59 6.72
C ALA A 101 1.50 14.45 7.21
N LEU A 102 1.71 13.82 8.37
CA LEU A 102 3.04 13.62 8.95
C LEU A 102 3.81 12.46 8.32
N PHE A 103 3.13 11.35 7.97
CA PHE A 103 3.77 10.14 7.44
C PHE A 103 3.72 10.03 5.91
N PHE A 104 2.66 10.55 5.29
CA PHE A 104 2.51 10.59 3.84
C PHE A 104 2.69 12.03 3.36
N ARG A 105 3.95 12.45 3.21
CA ARG A 105 4.27 13.56 2.33
C ARG A 105 3.85 13.14 0.91
N PRO A 106 2.87 13.78 0.25
CA PRO A 106 2.62 13.52 -1.15
C PRO A 106 3.94 13.83 -1.88
N ALA A 107 4.48 12.82 -2.55
CA ALA A 107 5.65 13.02 -3.40
C ALA A 107 5.29 14.17 -4.36
N PRO A 108 6.18 15.17 -4.54
CA PRO A 108 5.96 16.17 -5.56
C PRO A 108 5.73 15.42 -6.86
N VAL A 109 4.54 15.59 -7.45
CA VAL A 109 4.25 15.10 -8.79
C VAL A 109 5.35 15.68 -9.66
N ALA A 110 6.25 14.80 -10.12
CA ALA A 110 7.31 15.19 -11.01
C ALA A 110 6.64 15.96 -12.15
N PRO A 111 7.14 17.16 -12.53
CA PRO A 111 6.56 17.90 -13.63
C PRO A 111 6.50 16.94 -14.82
N VAL A 112 5.29 16.66 -15.30
CA VAL A 112 5.10 15.92 -16.53
C VAL A 112 5.79 16.77 -17.58
N THR A 113 6.99 16.39 -17.95
CA THR A 113 7.71 16.97 -19.08
C THR A 113 6.84 16.69 -20.29
N VAL A 114 6.06 17.69 -20.70
CA VAL A 114 5.36 17.67 -21.98
C VAL A 114 6.47 17.47 -23.01
N PRO A 115 6.48 16.35 -23.76
CA PRO A 115 7.47 16.14 -24.80
C PRO A 115 7.40 17.34 -25.74
N ALA A 116 8.55 17.94 -26.05
CA ALA A 116 8.63 18.99 -27.04
C ALA A 116 7.86 18.57 -28.31
N PRO A 117 7.13 19.49 -28.96
CA PRO A 117 6.40 19.16 -30.17
C PRO A 117 7.35 18.50 -31.18
N LEU A 118 6.91 17.38 -31.76
CA LEU A 118 7.68 16.61 -32.72
C LEU A 118 8.19 17.55 -33.83
N THR A 119 9.49 17.56 -34.07
CA THR A 119 10.06 18.40 -35.12
C THR A 119 9.56 17.93 -36.49
N SER A 120 9.46 18.82 -37.47
CA SER A 120 9.00 18.46 -38.82
C SER A 120 9.82 17.32 -39.45
N GLU A 121 11.09 17.21 -39.07
CA GLU A 121 11.99 16.14 -39.46
C GLU A 121 11.63 14.80 -38.80
N GLN A 122 11.23 14.80 -37.52
CA GLN A 122 10.75 13.60 -36.83
C GLN A 122 9.41 13.11 -37.40
N ILE A 123 8.53 14.03 -37.80
CA ILE A 123 7.27 13.70 -38.47
C ILE A 123 7.55 13.02 -39.82
N ALA A 124 8.49 13.55 -40.59
CA ALA A 124 8.93 12.93 -41.85
C ALA A 124 9.62 11.57 -41.63
N ALA A 125 10.43 11.41 -40.58
CA ALA A 125 11.10 10.16 -40.23
C ALA A 125 10.11 9.07 -39.76
N ILE A 126 9.03 9.47 -39.10
CA ILE A 126 7.91 8.57 -38.73
C ILE A 126 7.13 8.18 -39.98
N ALA A 127 6.81 9.13 -40.87
CA ALA A 127 6.06 8.88 -42.10
C ALA A 127 6.82 7.99 -43.10
N THR A 128 8.15 8.11 -43.16
CA THR A 128 9.01 7.28 -44.02
C THR A 128 9.36 5.92 -43.39
N GLY A 129 9.03 5.72 -42.11
CA GLY A 129 9.28 4.47 -41.41
C GLY A 129 10.77 4.12 -41.30
N GLU A 130 11.66 5.10 -41.17
CA GLU A 130 13.11 4.89 -41.23
C GLU A 130 13.61 3.87 -40.18
N LYS A 131 13.01 3.88 -38.98
CA LYS A 131 13.28 2.89 -37.93
C LYS A 131 12.88 1.47 -38.35
N LEU A 132 11.77 1.33 -39.08
CA LEU A 132 11.30 0.05 -39.60
C LEU A 132 12.25 -0.44 -40.71
N GLN A 133 12.69 0.43 -41.61
CA GLN A 133 13.67 0.10 -42.66
C GLN A 133 15.03 -0.34 -42.09
N ARG A 134 15.50 0.28 -41.00
CA ARG A 134 16.72 -0.14 -40.30
C ARG A 134 16.56 -1.44 -39.50
N ALA A 135 15.34 -1.76 -39.05
CA ALA A 135 15.05 -2.97 -38.28
C ALA A 135 14.82 -4.19 -39.18
N LEU A 136 14.17 -4.02 -40.33
CA LEU A 136 13.89 -5.05 -41.34
C LEU A 136 15.07 -5.99 -41.63
N PRO A 137 16.29 -5.53 -41.94
CA PRO A 137 17.43 -6.42 -42.21
C PRO A 137 17.92 -7.20 -40.99
N LYS A 138 17.57 -6.78 -39.77
CA LYS A 138 17.90 -7.49 -38.52
C LYS A 138 16.88 -8.56 -38.14
N LEU A 139 15.71 -8.58 -38.79
CA LEU A 139 14.68 -9.59 -38.58
C LEU A 139 15.02 -10.88 -39.36
N ASP A 140 14.57 -12.01 -38.84
CA ASP A 140 14.69 -13.29 -39.53
C ASP A 140 13.89 -13.28 -40.85
N ALA A 141 14.24 -14.19 -41.76
CA ALA A 141 13.66 -14.23 -43.11
C ALA A 141 12.14 -14.43 -43.09
N LYS A 142 11.60 -15.23 -42.16
CA LYS A 142 10.18 -15.55 -42.07
C LYS A 142 9.39 -14.33 -41.59
N THR A 143 9.90 -13.63 -40.58
CA THR A 143 9.25 -12.42 -40.05
C THR A 143 9.33 -11.25 -41.05
N ARG A 144 10.42 -11.11 -41.80
CA ARG A 144 10.51 -10.13 -42.90
C ARG A 144 9.43 -10.34 -43.95
N THR A 145 9.22 -11.57 -44.41
CA THR A 145 8.19 -11.88 -45.41
C THR A 145 6.78 -11.60 -44.89
N ALA A 146 6.51 -11.91 -43.62
CA ALA A 146 5.22 -11.62 -42.99
C ALA A 146 4.95 -10.11 -42.87
N VAL A 147 5.96 -9.32 -42.47
CA VAL A 147 5.84 -7.86 -42.35
C VAL A 147 5.64 -7.21 -43.72
N LEU A 148 6.37 -7.65 -44.76
CA LEU A 148 6.19 -7.14 -46.12
C LEU A 148 4.82 -7.49 -46.71
N ALA A 149 4.29 -8.67 -46.38
CA ALA A 149 2.95 -9.09 -46.78
C ALA A 149 1.86 -8.23 -46.12
N GLU A 150 2.02 -7.88 -44.83
CA GLU A 150 1.07 -7.02 -44.12
C GLU A 150 1.14 -5.56 -44.62
N MET A 151 2.34 -5.06 -44.96
CA MET A 151 2.50 -3.71 -45.54
C MET A 151 1.97 -3.58 -46.97
N SER A 152 1.78 -4.70 -47.69
CA SER A 152 1.27 -4.72 -49.07
C SER A 152 -0.26 -4.87 -49.11
N LYS A 153 -0.93 -4.92 -47.96
CA LYS A 153 -2.37 -5.05 -47.84
C LYS A 153 -2.99 -3.64 -47.95
N PRO A 154 -3.93 -3.41 -48.89
CA PRO A 154 -4.55 -2.09 -49.09
C PRO A 154 -5.46 -1.68 -47.92
#